data_AF-A0A2S0UGQ5-F1
#
_entry.id   AF-A0A2S0UGQ5-F1
#
_cell.length_a   1.000
_cell.length_b   1.000
_cell.length_c   1.000
_cell.angle_alpha   90.00
_cell.angle_beta   90.00
_cell.angle_gamma   90.00
#
_symmetry.space_group_name_H-M   'P 1'
#
loop_
_entity.id
_entity.type
_entity.pdbx_description
1 polymer ?
#
loop_
_entity_poly.entity_id
_entity_poly.type
_entity_poly.pdbx_seq_one_letter_code
_entity_poly.pdbx_strand_id
1 'polypeptide(L)' 'MSKQEILDSLPKDWKYTDNNGFVHIRDANGNVRMKIDPPDKVTKYDHVHLFDESGNPIDVNLNVVDRKSPDAHIPYKK' A
#
# COMPACT_ATOMS: atom_id res chain seq x y z
N MET A 1 -9.24 -10.68 2.24
CA MET A 1 -8.74 -9.33 1.89
C MET A 1 -7.95 -9.44 0.62
N SER A 2 -8.65 -9.72 -0.47
CA SER A 2 -8.18 -9.60 -1.83
C SER A 2 -7.96 -8.13 -2.18
N LYS A 3 -7.24 -7.87 -3.28
CA LYS A 3 -7.07 -6.53 -3.83
C LYS A 3 -8.42 -5.82 -4.05
N GLN A 4 -9.44 -6.52 -4.54
CA GLN A 4 -10.74 -5.92 -4.80
C GLN A 4 -11.46 -5.50 -3.52
N GLU A 5 -11.41 -6.33 -2.47
CA GLU A 5 -12.00 -5.98 -1.16
C GLU A 5 -11.36 -4.72 -0.55
N ILE A 6 -10.06 -4.51 -0.78
CA ILE A 6 -9.36 -3.28 -0.35
C ILE A 6 -9.87 -2.07 -1.15
N LEU A 7 -10.02 -2.20 -2.47
CA LEU A 7 -10.46 -1.11 -3.33
C LEU A 7 -11.93 -0.73 -3.10
N ASP A 8 -12.78 -1.71 -2.84
CA ASP A 8 -14.21 -1.50 -2.56
C ASP A 8 -14.46 -0.88 -1.17
N SER A 9 -13.51 -1.02 -0.24
CA SER A 9 -13.59 -0.44 1.11
C SER A 9 -12.94 0.93 1.23
N LEU A 10 -12.47 1.52 0.12
CA LEU A 10 -11.86 2.86 0.15
C LEU A 10 -12.89 3.94 0.53
N PRO A 11 -12.48 4.96 1.30
CA PRO A 11 -13.31 6.13 1.52
C PRO A 11 -13.71 6.80 0.20
N LYS A 12 -14.91 7.36 0.14
CA LYS A 12 -15.51 7.89 -1.11
C LYS A 12 -14.65 8.94 -1.82
N ASP A 13 -13.94 9.77 -1.06
CA ASP A 13 -13.11 10.86 -1.60
C ASP A 13 -11.67 10.42 -1.93
N TRP A 14 -11.34 9.16 -1.65
CA TRP A 14 -10.06 8.57 -2.00
C TRP A 14 -10.10 8.05 -3.42
N LYS A 15 -8.93 8.06 -4.06
CA LYS A 15 -8.79 7.66 -5.46
C LYS A 15 -7.68 6.64 -5.57
N TYR A 16 -7.82 5.71 -6.51
CA TYR A 16 -6.74 4.80 -6.87
C TYR A 16 -6.43 4.87 -8.36
N THR A 17 -5.19 4.53 -8.69
CA THR A 17 -4.74 4.31 -10.07
C THR A 17 -4.16 2.92 -10.16
N ASP A 18 -4.54 2.13 -11.15
CA ASP A 18 -3.96 0.81 -11.45
C ASP A 18 -3.18 0.90 -12.75
N ASN A 19 -1.89 0.57 -12.71
CA ASN A 19 -1.04 0.48 -13.89
C ASN A 19 -0.30 -0.85 -13.90
N ASN A 20 -0.79 -1.82 -14.68
CA ASN A 20 -0.22 -3.16 -14.79
C ASN A 20 -0.01 -3.88 -13.44
N GLY A 21 -0.97 -3.73 -12.52
CA GLY A 21 -0.92 -4.40 -11.21
C GLY A 21 -0.32 -3.56 -10.09
N PHE A 22 0.39 -2.47 -10.43
CA PHE A 22 0.83 -1.47 -9.47
C PHE A 22 -0.31 -0.51 -9.16
N VAL A 23 -0.84 -0.58 -7.94
CA VAL A 23 -1.94 0.27 -7.50
C VAL A 23 -1.46 1.31 -6.53
N HIS A 24 -1.74 2.59 -6.80
CA HIS A 24 -1.50 3.67 -5.86
C HIS A 24 -2.82 4.25 -5.38
N ILE A 25 -3.05 4.22 -4.08
CA ILE A 25 -4.23 4.77 -3.41
C ILE A 25 -3.84 6.09 -2.75
N ARG A 26 -4.64 7.12 -3.02
CA ARG A 26 -4.45 8.49 -2.55
C ARG A 26 -5.63 8.97 -1.75
N ASP A 27 -5.35 9.74 -0.70
CA ASP A 27 -6.37 10.43 0.09
C ASP A 27 -7.02 11.59 -0.68
N ALA A 28 -8.00 12.23 -0.06
CA ALA A 28 -8.72 13.37 -0.63
C ALA A 28 -7.81 14.57 -0.96
N ASN A 29 -6.65 14.68 -0.30
CA ASN A 29 -5.66 15.73 -0.53
C ASN A 29 -4.65 15.33 -1.64
N GLY A 30 -4.75 14.12 -2.19
CA GLY A 30 -3.86 13.59 -3.22
C GLY A 30 -2.60 12.93 -2.68
N ASN A 31 -2.46 12.76 -1.37
CA ASN A 31 -1.30 12.09 -0.77
C ASN A 31 -1.42 10.58 -0.89
N VAL A 32 -0.33 9.89 -1.23
CA VAL A 32 -0.33 8.42 -1.28
C VAL A 32 -0.40 7.87 0.14
N ARG A 33 -1.39 7.01 0.42
CA ARG A 33 -1.57 6.34 1.72
C ARG A 33 -1.34 4.85 1.67
N MET A 34 -1.53 4.26 0.49
CA MET A 34 -1.32 2.85 0.29
C MET A 34 -0.83 2.59 -1.13
N LYS A 35 0.06 1.62 -1.28
CA LYS A 35 0.39 1.02 -2.58
C LYS A 35 0.19 -0.47 -2.52
N ILE A 36 -0.32 -1.06 -3.58
CA ILE A 36 -0.42 -2.51 -3.75
C ILE A 36 0.48 -2.86 -4.92
N ASP A 37 1.55 -3.57 -4.63
CA ASP A 37 2.60 -3.87 -5.58
C ASP A 37 2.72 -5.39 -5.78
N PRO A 38 2.96 -5.86 -7.03
CA PRO A 38 3.27 -7.25 -7.30
C PRO A 38 4.63 -7.64 -6.66
N PRO A 39 5.02 -8.93 -6.70
CA PRO A 39 6.30 -9.39 -6.17
C PRO A 39 7.46 -8.62 -6.81
N ASP A 40 8.47 -8.30 -6.00
CA ASP A 40 9.61 -7.50 -6.40
C ASP A 40 10.93 -8.22 -6.05
N LYS A 41 12.05 -7.48 -5.98
CA LYS A 41 13.35 -8.07 -5.62
C LYS A 41 13.47 -8.37 -4.12
N VAL A 42 12.69 -7.70 -3.28
CA VAL A 42 12.72 -7.84 -1.82
C VAL A 42 11.76 -8.96 -1.38
N THR A 43 10.57 -9.01 -1.96
CA THR A 43 9.49 -9.95 -1.60
C THR A 43 9.00 -10.74 -2.81
N LYS A 44 8.77 -12.05 -2.60
CA LYS A 44 8.27 -12.95 -3.65
C LYS A 44 6.74 -13.07 -3.68
N TYR A 45 6.04 -12.13 -3.06
CA TYR A 45 4.59 -12.13 -2.91
C TYR A 45 4.02 -10.73 -3.16
N ASP A 46 2.75 -10.67 -3.56
CA ASP A 46 2.02 -9.41 -3.67
C ASP A 46 1.96 -8.77 -2.28
N HIS A 47 2.33 -7.49 -2.18
CA HIS A 47 2.47 -6.80 -0.90
C HIS A 47 1.83 -5.41 -0.94
N VAL A 48 1.62 -4.87 0.24
CA VAL A 48 1.12 -3.52 0.46
C VAL A 48 2.19 -2.69 1.14
N HIS A 49 2.35 -1.45 0.68
CA HIS A 49 3.03 -0.40 1.42
C HIS A 49 2.00 0.53 2.02
N LEU A 50 2.13 0.84 3.31
CA LEU A 50 1.33 1.85 4.00
C LEU A 50 2.18 3.09 4.29
N PHE A 51 1.53 4.24 4.29
CA PHE A 51 2.18 5.52 4.56
C PHE A 51 1.41 6.29 5.65
N ASP A 52 2.15 6.84 6.61
CA ASP A 52 1.60 7.75 7.61
C ASP A 52 1.17 9.09 6.98
N GLU A 53 0.66 10.01 7.82
CA GLU A 53 0.23 11.34 7.39
C GLU A 53 1.33 12.16 6.70
N SER A 54 2.59 11.98 7.12
CA SER A 54 3.78 12.65 6.60
C SER A 54 4.37 11.99 5.35
N GLY A 55 3.85 10.83 4.94
CA GLY A 55 4.34 10.06 3.80
C GLY A 55 5.48 9.10 4.14
N ASN A 56 5.71 8.81 5.42
CA ASN A 56 6.70 7.82 5.84
C ASN A 56 6.13 6.40 5.73
N PRO A 57 6.93 5.41 5.27
CA PRO A 57 6.52 4.01 5.28
C PRO A 57 6.29 3.52 6.71
N ILE A 58 5.22 2.74 6.90
CA ILE A 58 4.91 2.12 8.19
C ILE A 58 4.73 0.60 8.06
N ASP A 59 5.07 -0.12 9.11
CA ASP A 59 4.87 -1.57 9.23
C ASP A 59 3.43 -1.92 9.67
N VAL A 60 3.14 -3.21 9.82
CA VAL A 60 1.84 -3.72 10.26
C VAL A 60 1.45 -3.27 11.68
N ASN A 61 2.42 -2.87 12.49
CA ASN A 61 2.24 -2.36 13.85
C ASN A 61 2.17 -0.82 13.89
N LEU A 62 2.14 -0.17 12.73
CA LEU A 62 2.12 1.30 12.56
C LEU A 62 3.41 2.00 13.01
N ASN A 63 4.53 1.27 13.11
CA ASN A 63 5.83 1.88 13.35
C ASN A 63 6.39 2.41 12.03
N VAL A 64 6.99 3.61 12.08
CA VAL A 64 7.75 4.13 10.94
C VAL A 64 8.98 3.25 10.71
N VAL A 65 9.14 2.79 9.48
CA VAL A 65 10.24 1.93 9.06
C VAL A 65 10.94 2.50 7.83
N ASP A 66 12.19 2.09 7.61
CA ASP A 66 12.91 2.48 6.41
C ASP A 66 12.23 1.95 5.15
N ARG A 67 12.20 2.74 4.07
CA ARG A 67 11.57 2.37 2.79
C ARG A 67 12.16 1.12 2.15
N LYS A 68 13.44 0.83 2.43
CA LYS A 68 14.14 -0.36 1.93
C LYS A 68 13.98 -1.56 2.87
N SER A 69 13.36 -1.38 4.04
CA SER A 69 13.13 -2.48 4.95
C SER A 69 12.10 -3.45 4.37
N PRO A 70 12.32 -4.78 4.48
CA PRO A 70 11.28 -5.76 4.21
C PRO A 70 10.05 -5.54 5.10
N ASP A 71 10.19 -4.93 6.28
CA ASP A 71 9.08 -4.65 7.19
C ASP A 71 8.04 -3.69 6.60
N ALA A 72 8.44 -2.87 5.62
CA ALA A 72 7.53 -2.00 4.88
C ALA A 72 6.67 -2.76 3.86
N HIS A 73 6.94 -4.05 3.60
CA HIS A 73 6.26 -4.89 2.61
C HIS A 73 5.27 -5.81 3.33
N ILE A 74 4.04 -5.34 3.49
CA ILE A 74 3.01 -6.05 4.26
C ILE A 74 2.32 -7.07 3.36
N PRO A 75 2.41 -8.38 3.62
CA PRO A 75 1.71 -9.38 2.82
C PRO A 75 0.19 -9.20 2.94
N TYR A 76 -0.53 -9.33 1.83
CA TYR A 76 -1.98 -9.44 1.83
C TYR A 76 -2.42 -10.72 1.14
N LYS A 77 -3.57 -11.25 1.55
CA LYS A 77 -4.06 -12.54 1.07
C LYS A 77 -4.71 -12.35 -0.32
N LYS A 78 -4.23 -13.09 -1.31
CA LYS A 78 -4.84 -13.12 -2.64
C LYS A 78 -6.23 -13.73 -2.63
#